data_AF-A0A1E5IF39-F1
#
_entry.id   AF-A0A1E5IF39-F1
#
_cell.length_a   1.000
_cell.length_b   1.000
_cell.length_c   1.000
_cell.angle_alpha   90.00
_cell.angle_beta   90.00
_cell.angle_gamma   90.00
#
_symmetry.space_group_name_H-M   'P 1'
#
loop_
_entity.id
_entity.type
_entity.pdbx_description
1 polymer ?
#
loop_
_entity_poly.entity_id
_entity_poly.type
_entity_poly.pdbx_seq_one_letter_code
_entity_poly.pdbx_strand_id
1 'polypeptide(L)' 'MDIIGWKNLSNCKEVYKNYDESKNIAFFNDKPDFDIVLKCENFAGFFRRTSIARSRIKSPVKKCIVKIEFDTFL' A
#
# COMPACT_ATOMS: atom_id res chain seq x y z
N MET A 1 -8.25 8.70 -11.83
CA MET A 1 -8.42 8.61 -10.36
C MET A 1 -8.06 7.19 -9.96
N ASP A 2 -7.36 6.98 -8.85
CA ASP A 2 -7.07 5.68 -8.26
C ASP A 2 -7.78 5.55 -6.90
N ILE A 3 -8.14 4.33 -6.49
CA ILE A 3 -8.70 4.02 -5.18
C ILE A 3 -7.83 2.93 -4.55
N ILE A 4 -7.23 3.27 -3.41
CA ILE A 4 -6.31 2.41 -2.67
C ILE A 4 -6.92 2.12 -1.30
N GLY A 5 -7.24 0.86 -1.04
CA GLY A 5 -7.67 0.46 0.30
C GLY A 5 -6.50 0.52 1.28
N TRP A 6 -6.72 1.05 2.48
CA TRP A 6 -5.70 1.17 3.51
C TRP A 6 -6.12 0.48 4.81
N LYS A 7 -5.14 -0.07 5.52
CA LYS A 7 -5.28 -0.57 6.89
C LYS A 7 -3.95 -0.42 7.63
N ASN A 8 -4.02 -0.19 8.95
CA ASN A 8 -2.81 -0.21 9.78
C ASN A 8 -2.24 -1.64 9.84
N LEU A 9 -0.93 -1.78 9.60
CA LEU A 9 -0.28 -3.09 9.59
C LEU A 9 -0.46 -3.87 10.90
N SER A 10 -0.49 -3.19 12.06
CA SER A 10 -0.70 -3.86 13.36
C SER A 10 -2.08 -4.51 13.49
N ASN A 11 -3.04 -4.10 12.65
CA ASN A 11 -4.40 -4.60 12.65
C ASN A 11 -4.62 -5.69 11.59
N CYS A 12 -3.61 -6.01 10.78
CA CYS A 12 -3.68 -7.08 9.81
C CYS A 12 -3.38 -8.42 10.48
N LYS A 13 -4.39 -9.28 10.60
CA LYS A 13 -4.32 -10.55 11.34
C LYS A 13 -4.39 -11.77 10.43
N GLU A 14 -4.88 -11.62 9.21
CA GLU A 14 -5.10 -12.71 8.26
C GLU A 14 -3.91 -12.81 7.29
N VAL A 15 -2.78 -13.33 7.77
CA VAL A 15 -1.58 -13.51 6.94
C VAL A 15 -1.88 -14.47 5.79
N TYR A 16 -1.77 -13.96 4.55
CA TYR A 16 -1.89 -14.76 3.32
C TYR A 16 -0.52 -15.28 2.87
N LYS A 17 0.51 -14.44 2.98
CA LYS A 17 1.89 -14.81 2.68
C LYS A 17 2.83 -14.09 3.65
N ASN A 18 3.71 -14.88 4.27
CA ASN A 18 4.74 -14.38 5.18
C ASN A 18 5.65 -13.36 4.49
N TYR A 19 6.31 -12.56 5.32
CA TYR A 19 7.25 -11.55 4.87
C TYR A 19 8.41 -12.16 4.07
N ASP A 20 8.67 -11.58 2.90
CA ASP A 20 9.77 -11.91 2.00
C ASP A 20 10.77 -10.75 2.01
N GLU A 21 11.90 -10.96 2.71
CA GLU A 21 12.97 -9.97 2.88
C GLU A 21 13.54 -9.50 1.55
N SER A 22 13.72 -10.40 0.58
CA SER A 22 14.28 -10.08 -0.73
C SER A 22 13.40 -9.12 -1.53
N LYS A 23 12.10 -9.07 -1.21
CA LYS A 23 11.10 -8.23 -1.88
C LYS A 23 10.55 -7.11 -0.99
N ASN A 24 10.92 -7.10 0.30
CA ASN A 24 10.39 -6.22 1.33
C ASN A 24 8.85 -6.15 1.30
N ILE A 25 8.19 -7.32 1.32
CA ILE A 25 6.72 -7.41 1.20
C ILE A 25 6.15 -8.60 1.99
N ALA A 26 4.99 -8.39 2.60
CA ALA A 26 4.11 -9.42 3.14
C ALA A 26 2.70 -9.23 2.56
N PHE A 27 1.86 -10.27 2.57
CA PHE A 27 0.49 -10.19 2.08
C PHE A 27 -0.51 -10.67 3.12
N PHE A 28 -1.66 -10.00 3.17
CA PHE A 28 -2.74 -10.24 4.10
C PHE A 28 -4.08 -10.30 3.35
N ASN A 29 -5.03 -11.08 3.85
CA ASN A 29 -6.41 -11.14 3.34
C ASN A 29 -7.36 -10.17 4.04
N ASP A 30 -6.86 -9.43 5.04
CA ASP A 30 -7.60 -8.41 5.75
C ASP A 30 -8.30 -7.43 4.81
N LYS A 31 -9.58 -7.16 5.09
CA LYS A 31 -10.30 -6.06 4.46
C LYS A 31 -9.71 -4.72 4.94
N PRO A 32 -9.55 -3.73 4.05
CA PRO A 32 -9.19 -2.36 4.40
C PRO A 32 -10.20 -1.73 5.36
N ASP A 33 -9.70 -0.80 6.19
CA ASP A 33 -10.53 -0.01 7.10
C ASP A 33 -11.25 1.11 6.33
N PHE A 34 -10.57 1.72 5.36
CA PHE A 34 -11.10 2.76 4.48
C PHE A 34 -10.37 2.79 3.14
N ASP A 35 -10.90 3.57 2.20
CA ASP A 35 -10.33 3.80 0.88
C ASP A 35 -9.73 5.20 0.78
N ILE A 36 -8.55 5.30 0.17
CA ILE A 36 -7.89 6.55 -0.20
C ILE A 36 -8.17 6.82 -1.67
N VAL A 37 -8.72 8.00 -1.96
CA VAL A 37 -9.03 8.45 -3.33
C VAL A 37 -7.93 9.38 -3.84
N LEU A 38 -7.18 8.92 -4.85
CA LEU A 38 -6.11 9.70 -5.48
C LEU A 38 -6.56 10.26 -6.83
N LYS A 39 -6.62 11.59 -6.93
CA LYS A 39 -6.81 12.31 -8.19
C LYS A 39 -5.49 12.42 -8.95
N CYS A 40 -5.55 12.83 -10.21
CA CYS A 40 -4.32 13.14 -10.98
C CYS A 40 -3.49 14.18 -10.23
N GLU A 41 -2.16 14.08 -10.35
CA GLU A 41 -1.17 14.98 -9.71
C GLU A 41 -1.07 14.90 -8.18
N ASN A 42 -1.96 14.16 -7.51
CA ASN A 42 -1.82 13.86 -6.09
C ASN A 42 -0.91 12.64 -5.86
N PHE A 43 -0.26 12.61 -4.70
CA PHE A 43 0.51 11.47 -4.23
C PHE A 43 0.09 11.07 -2.81
N ALA A 44 0.43 9.85 -2.42
CA ALA A 44 0.29 9.35 -1.06
C ALA A 44 1.61 8.71 -0.61
N GLY A 45 2.01 8.96 0.64
CA GLY A 45 3.15 8.34 1.28
C GLY A 45 2.74 7.12 2.11
N PHE A 46 3.39 5.98 1.89
CA PHE A 46 3.16 4.75 2.64
C PHE A 46 4.46 4.34 3.35
N PHE A 47 4.39 4.27 4.68
CA PHE A 47 5.54 3.99 5.54
C PHE A 47 5.54 2.52 6.01
N ARG A 48 6.65 2.04 6.60
CA ARG A 48 6.85 0.63 7.02
C ARG A 48 5.71 0.00 7.83
N ARG A 49 4.86 0.79 8.50
CA ARG A 49 3.73 0.32 9.31
C ARG A 49 2.37 0.44 8.62
N THR A 50 2.35 0.66 7.32
CA THR A 50 1.13 0.74 6.53
C THR A 50 0.94 -0.52 5.71
N SER A 51 -0.31 -0.96 5.60
CA SER A 51 -0.72 -1.97 4.62
C SER A 51 -1.65 -1.32 3.61
N ILE A 52 -1.50 -1.70 2.34
CA ILE A 52 -2.31 -1.18 1.25
C ILE A 52 -2.85 -2.33 0.42
N ALA A 53 -4.10 -2.20 0.00
CA ALA A 53 -4.68 -3.03 -1.04
C ALA A 53 -4.27 -2.50 -2.41
N ARG A 54 -4.27 -3.38 -3.42
CA ARG A 54 -4.10 -2.96 -4.83
C ARG A 54 -5.22 -2.00 -5.24
N SER A 55 -4.97 -1.29 -6.34
CA SER A 55 -5.99 -0.45 -7.00
C SER A 55 -7.28 -1.23 -7.16
N ARG A 56 -8.38 -0.64 -6.68
CA ARG A 56 -9.73 -1.22 -6.75
C ARG A 56 -10.52 -0.79 -7.97
N ILE A 57 -9.91 0.00 -8.85
CA ILE A 57 -10.55 0.53 -10.05
C ILE A 57 -10.37 -0.42 -11.23
N LYS A 58 -11.42 -0.57 -12.03
CA LYS A 58 -11.43 -1.43 -13.23
C LYS A 58 -10.85 -0.75 -14.49
N SER A 59 -10.77 0.58 -14.49
CA SER A 59 -10.19 1.36 -15.59
C SER A 59 -8.66 1.44 -15.48
N PRO A 60 -7.92 1.41 -16.60
CA PRO A 60 -6.47 1.64 -16.59
C PRO A 60 -6.12 3.00 -16.00
N VAL A 61 -5.17 3.01 -15.06
CA VAL A 61 -4.60 4.24 -14.49
C VAL A 61 -3.09 4.20 -14.71
N LYS A 62 -2.53 5.28 -15.28
CA LYS A 62 -1.08 5.48 -15.32
C LYS A 62 -0.64 6.09 -14.00
N LYS A 63 0.29 5.42 -13.31
CA LYS A 63 0.87 5.89 -12.05
C LYS A 63 2.32 5.47 -11.92
N CYS A 64 3.05 6.18 -11.07
CA CYS A 64 4.41 5.83 -10.66
C CYS A 64 4.41 5.43 -9.18
N ILE A 65 5.24 4.45 -8.82
CA ILE A 65 5.52 4.11 -7.42
C ILE A 65 7.01 4.35 -7.21
N VAL A 66 7.34 5.32 -6.36
CA VAL A 66 8.71 5.60 -5.97
C VAL A 66 8.99 4.88 -4.66
N LYS A 67 10.02 4.03 -4.65
CA LYS A 67 10.51 3.39 -3.42
C LYS A 67 11.70 4.18 -2.92
N ILE A 68 11.67 4.56 -1.64
CA ILE A 68 12.76 5.29 -0.99
C ILE A 68 13.22 4.47 0.22
N GLU A 69 14.53 4.28 0.35
CA GLU A 69 15.12 3.63 1.53
C GLU A 69 15.12 4.60 2.69
N PHE A 70 14.73 4.11 3.87
CA PHE A 70 14.49 4.98 5.02
C PHE A 70 15.78 5.61 5.57
N ASP A 71 16.94 5.02 5.27
CA ASP A 71 18.26 5.52 5.66
C ASP A 71 18.65 6.82 4.92
N THR A 72 17.82 7.31 4.00
CA THR A 72 18.06 8.56 3.26
C THR A 72 17.41 9.81 3.92
N PHE A 73 16.65 9.64 5.02
CA PHE A 73 15.98 10.73 5.74
C PHE A 73 16.43 10.83 7.22
N LEU A 74 17.73 10.93 7.44
CA LEU A 74 18.35 11.32 8.72
C LEU A 74 19.36 12.45 8.49
#